data_AF-A0A937ZMX1-F1
#
_entry.id   AF-A0A937ZMX1-F1
#
_cell.length_a   1.000
_cell.length_b   1.000
_cell.length_c   1.000
_cell.angle_alpha   90.00
_cell.angle_beta   90.00
_cell.angle_gamma   90.00
#
_symmetry.space_group_name_H-M   'P 1'
#
loop_
_entity.id
_entity.type
_entity.pdbx_description
1 polymer ?
#
loop_
_entity_poly.entity_id
_entity_poly.type
_entity_poly.pdbx_seq_one_letter_code
_entity_poly.pdbx_strand_id
1 'polypeptide(L)'
;MQPLTPAGIETISLDTLPSITVLFTGILALFYVLLAANVIARRVKHRVVLGDGGHGDLNQAIRVHGNFAEYVPLCLLVMAFVEMAFYASWVVWTLGASLLAGRVLHAVAIT
;
A
#
# COMPACT_ATOMS: atom_id res chain seq x y z
N MET A 1 34.73 -30.23 25.58
CA MET A 1 34.00 -30.31 24.29
C MET A 1 32.81 -29.36 24.41
N GLN A 2 32.90 -28.20 23.78
CA GLN A 2 31.79 -27.24 23.72
C GLN A 2 30.71 -27.81 22.79
N PRO A 3 29.43 -27.82 23.17
CA PRO A 3 28.39 -28.36 22.31
C PRO A 3 28.26 -27.47 21.07
N LEU A 4 28.28 -28.10 19.89
CA LEU A 4 27.97 -27.45 18.61
C LEU A 4 26.47 -27.10 18.62
N THR A 5 26.15 -25.87 19.01
CA THR A 5 24.84 -25.27 18.72
C THR A 5 24.63 -25.30 17.20
N PRO A 6 23.48 -25.78 16.69
CA PRO A 6 23.23 -25.83 15.26
C PRO A 6 23.24 -24.40 14.70
N ALA A 7 24.32 -24.06 14.00
CA ALA A 7 24.34 -22.93 13.10
C ALA A 7 23.35 -23.22 11.96
N GLY A 8 22.45 -22.27 11.67
CA GLY A 8 21.72 -22.31 10.39
C GLY A 8 20.20 -22.37 10.45
N ILE A 9 19.57 -21.93 11.53
CA ILE A 9 18.31 -21.21 11.35
C ILE A 9 18.63 -19.78 11.76
N GLU A 10 19.06 -18.97 10.79
CA GLU A 10 18.92 -17.52 10.92
C GLU A 10 17.43 -17.30 11.20
N THR A 11 17.08 -17.19 12.49
CA THR A 11 15.82 -16.63 12.90
C THR A 11 15.70 -15.34 12.11
N ILE A 12 14.63 -15.17 11.32
CA ILE A 12 14.29 -13.86 10.79
C ILE A 12 14.09 -12.99 12.03
N SER A 13 15.15 -12.34 12.49
CA SER A 13 15.11 -11.43 13.60
C SER A 13 14.18 -10.32 13.14
N LEU A 14 13.22 -9.91 13.98
CA LEU A 14 12.31 -8.81 13.64
C LEU A 14 13.09 -7.54 13.22
N ASP A 15 14.33 -7.46 13.66
CA ASP A 15 15.39 -6.50 13.33
C ASP A 15 15.69 -6.39 11.82
N THR A 16 15.41 -7.42 11.02
CA THR A 16 15.65 -7.46 9.57
C THR A 16 14.41 -7.11 8.74
N LEU A 17 13.24 -7.04 9.36
CA LEU A 17 12.02 -6.65 8.68
C LEU A 17 11.97 -5.12 8.51
N PRO A 18 11.52 -4.62 7.35
CA PRO A 18 11.35 -3.19 7.12
C PRO A 18 10.16 -2.67 7.92
N SER A 19 10.38 -2.41 9.21
CA SER A 19 9.37 -2.11 10.21
C SER A 19 8.59 -0.84 9.88
N ILE A 20 9.25 0.18 9.33
CA ILE A 20 8.62 1.44 8.92
C ILE A 20 7.74 1.17 7.69
N THR A 21 8.26 0.45 6.70
CA THR A 21 7.50 0.11 5.49
C THR A 21 6.28 -0.75 5.79
N VAL A 22 6.38 -1.69 6.73
CA VAL A 22 5.25 -2.53 7.18
C VAL A 22 4.14 -1.68 7.81
N LEU A 23 4.49 -0.67 8.60
CA LEU A 23 3.52 0.27 9.16
C LEU A 23 2.76 1.02 8.05
N PHE A 24 3.48 1.61 7.09
CA PHE A 24 2.84 2.30 5.96
C PHE A 24 2.02 1.34 5.09
N THR A 25 2.48 0.11 4.91
CA THR A 25 1.75 -0.94 4.19
C THR A 25 0.41 -1.22 4.85
N GLY A 26 0.36 -1.37 6.17
CA GLY A 26 -0.89 -1.61 6.91
C GLY A 26 -1.90 -0.48 6.75
N ILE A 27 -1.45 0.77 6.88
CA ILE A 27 -2.30 1.96 6.73
C ILE A 27 -2.82 2.06 5.29
N LEU A 28 -1.96 1.88 4.30
CA LEU A 28 -2.31 1.95 2.88
C LEU A 28 -3.22 0.79 2.45
N ALA A 29 -3.05 -0.41 3.03
CA ALA A 29 -3.93 -1.54 2.81
C ALA A 29 -5.35 -1.27 3.34
N LEU A 30 -5.48 -0.64 4.51
CA LEU A 30 -6.79 -0.22 5.02
C LEU A 30 -7.45 0.79 4.07
N PHE A 31 -6.68 1.75 3.56
CA PHE A 31 -7.18 2.73 2.61
C PHE A 31 -7.58 2.10 1.26
N TYR A 32 -6.86 1.06 0.80
CA TYR A 32 -7.22 0.27 -0.36
C TYR A 32 -8.61 -0.39 -0.22
N VAL A 33 -8.90 -0.96 0.95
CA VAL A 33 -10.20 -1.58 1.25
C VAL A 33 -11.32 -0.54 1.20
N LEU A 34 -11.09 0.67 1.72
CA LEU A 34 -12.06 1.76 1.63
C LEU A 34 -12.36 2.18 0.17
N LEU A 35 -11.33 2.26 -0.66
CA LEU A 35 -11.47 2.54 -2.10
C LEU A 35 -12.24 1.42 -2.82
N ALA A 36 -11.95 0.16 -2.50
CA ALA A 36 -12.67 -0.99 -3.04
C ALA A 36 -14.16 -0.95 -2.64
N ALA A 37 -14.45 -0.66 -1.38
CA ALA A 37 -15.82 -0.52 -0.88
C ALA A 37 -16.57 0.61 -1.59
N ASN A 38 -15.91 1.74 -1.88
CA ASN A 38 -16.50 2.83 -2.65
C ASN A 38 -16.89 2.38 -4.08
N VAL A 39 -16.02 1.66 -4.78
CA VAL A 39 -16.35 1.08 -6.10
C VAL A 39 -17.54 0.13 -6.01
N ILE A 40 -17.57 -0.77 -5.02
CA ILE A 40 -18.66 -1.73 -4.82
C ILE A 40 -19.98 -1.00 -4.56
N ALA A 41 -19.99 0.00 -3.67
CA ALA A 41 -21.18 0.79 -3.36
C ALA A 41 -21.76 1.47 -4.61
N ARG A 42 -20.89 2.02 -5.48
CA ARG A 42 -21.31 2.63 -6.76
C ARG A 42 -21.81 1.60 -7.77
N ARG A 43 -21.21 0.41 -7.85
CA ARG A 43 -21.70 -0.70 -8.70
C ARG A 43 -23.09 -1.15 -8.30
N VAL A 44 -23.33 -1.31 -6.99
CA VAL A 44 -24.64 -1.70 -6.45
C VAL A 44 -25.68 -0.61 -6.74
N LYS A 45 -25.33 0.67 -6.52
CA LYS A 45 -26.21 1.81 -6.78
C LYS A 45 -26.67 1.86 -8.25
N HIS A 46 -25.75 1.68 -9.19
CA HIS A 46 -26.03 1.78 -10.63
C HIS A 46 -26.41 0.44 -11.28
N ARG A 47 -26.41 -0.67 -10.52
CA ARG A 47 -26.67 -2.03 -10.99
C ARG A 47 -25.78 -2.44 -12.17
N VAL A 48 -24.51 -2.03 -12.15
CA VAL A 48 -23.52 -2.33 -13.19
C VAL A 48 -22.66 -3.52 -12.78
N VAL A 49 -22.71 -4.58 -13.58
CA VAL A 49 -21.94 -5.82 -13.33
C VAL A 49 -20.49 -5.70 -13.82
N LEU A 50 -20.28 -5.13 -15.01
CA LEU A 50 -18.96 -5.01 -15.64
C LEU A 50 -18.76 -3.61 -16.24
N GLY A 51 -17.53 -3.11 -16.21
CA GLY A 51 -17.21 -1.75 -16.68
C GLY A 51 -17.77 -0.67 -15.76
N ASP A 52 -18.08 0.49 -16.33
CA ASP A 52 -18.66 1.65 -15.64
C ASP A 52 -20.14 1.91 -15.98
N GLY A 53 -20.69 1.17 -16.96
CA GLY A 53 -22.09 1.31 -17.40
C GLY A 53 -22.45 2.70 -17.95
N GLY A 54 -21.47 3.52 -18.33
CA GLY A 54 -21.68 4.91 -18.75
C GLY A 54 -21.86 5.89 -17.58
N HIS A 55 -21.66 5.45 -16.34
CA HIS A 55 -21.77 6.30 -15.16
C HIS A 55 -20.41 6.90 -14.79
N GLY A 56 -20.28 8.22 -14.94
CA GLY A 56 -19.02 8.94 -14.70
C GLY A 56 -18.48 8.80 -13.27
N ASP A 57 -19.36 8.77 -12.26
CA ASP A 57 -18.98 8.60 -10.85
C ASP A 57 -18.44 7.18 -10.56
N LEU A 58 -18.99 6.15 -11.20
CA LEU A 58 -18.44 4.79 -11.12
C LEU A 58 -17.11 4.68 -11.84
N ASN A 59 -16.96 5.28 -13.02
CA ASN A 59 -15.68 5.31 -13.75
C ASN A 59 -14.59 6.00 -12.90
N GLN A 60 -14.91 7.15 -12.31
CA GLN A 60 -14.01 7.88 -11.42
C GLN A 60 -13.56 7.01 -10.24
N ALA A 61 -14.51 6.37 -9.54
CA ALA A 61 -14.18 5.47 -8.44
C ALA A 61 -13.29 4.29 -8.87
N ILE A 62 -13.57 3.68 -10.02
CA ILE A 62 -12.75 2.60 -10.60
C ILE A 62 -11.33 3.10 -10.89
N ARG A 63 -11.18 4.29 -11.47
CA ARG A 63 -9.87 4.87 -11.81
C ARG A 63 -9.06 5.26 -10.59
N VAL A 64 -9.70 5.80 -9.54
CA VAL A 64 -9.01 6.11 -8.28
C VAL A 64 -8.54 4.81 -7.60
N HIS A 65 -9.38 3.78 -7.56
CA HIS A 65 -9.01 2.48 -6.99
C HIS A 65 -7.90 1.79 -7.81
N GLY A 66 -8.01 1.77 -9.14
CA GLY A 66 -7.02 1.18 -10.04
C GLY A 66 -5.67 1.87 -9.95
N ASN A 67 -5.64 3.20 -9.94
CA ASN A 67 -4.40 3.96 -9.75
C ASN A 67 -3.75 3.64 -8.39
N PHE A 68 -4.54 3.45 -7.34
CA PHE A 68 -3.97 3.00 -6.07
C PHE A 68 -3.34 1.60 -6.19
N ALA A 69 -4.06 0.65 -6.79
CA ALA A 69 -3.63 -0.74 -6.96
C ALA A 69 -2.34 -0.88 -7.79
N GLU A 70 -2.13 0.01 -8.76
CA GLU A 70 -0.95 -0.02 -9.64
C GLU A 70 0.29 0.58 -8.97
N TYR A 71 0.15 1.75 -8.35
CA TYR A 71 1.31 2.53 -7.91
C TYR A 71 1.73 2.22 -6.48
N VAL A 72 0.79 1.99 -5.57
CA VAL A 72 1.10 1.86 -4.14
C VAL A 72 1.92 0.60 -3.84
N PRO A 73 1.59 -0.59 -4.37
CA PRO A 73 2.41 -1.78 -4.16
C PRO A 73 3.85 -1.60 -4.67
N LEU A 74 4.02 -0.96 -5.84
CA LEU A 74 5.35 -0.69 -6.40
C LEU A 74 6.14 0.28 -5.51
N CYS A 75 5.51 1.37 -5.03
CA CYS A 75 6.15 2.30 -4.12
C CYS A 75 6.55 1.63 -2.78
N LEU A 76 5.69 0.79 -2.22
CA LEU A 76 5.97 0.03 -1.00
C LEU A 76 7.11 -0.97 -1.20
N LEU A 77 7.18 -1.64 -2.35
CA LEU A 77 8.28 -2.54 -2.69
C LEU A 77 9.62 -1.79 -2.72
N VAL A 78 9.66 -0.63 -3.40
CA VAL A 78 10.87 0.20 -3.45
C VAL A 78 11.24 0.71 -2.06
N MET A 79 10.24 1.13 -1.25
CA MET A 79 10.45 1.59 0.11
C MET A 79 11.04 0.50 1.02
N ALA A 80 10.57 -0.74 0.89
CA ALA A 80 11.12 -1.89 1.60
C ALA A 80 12.58 -2.11 1.23
N PHE A 81 12.94 -2.04 -0.05
CA PHE A 81 14.34 -2.16 -0.49
C PHE A 81 15.22 -1.02 0.03
N VAL A 82 14.71 0.21 0.09
CA VAL A 82 15.43 1.35 0.67
C VAL A 82 15.67 1.14 2.17
N GLU A 83 14.68 0.66 2.92
CA GLU A 83 14.82 0.38 4.35
C GLU A 83 15.82 -0.76 4.60
N MET A 84 15.75 -1.84 3.80
CA MET A 84 16.66 -2.99 3.90
C MET A 84 18.10 -2.66 3.48
N ALA A 85 18.30 -1.69 2.60
CA ALA A 85 19.63 -1.23 2.18
C ALA A 85 20.32 -0.31 3.22
N PHE A 86 19.84 -0.30 4.47
CA PHE A 86 20.37 0.47 5.61
C PHE A 86 20.44 1.98 5.37
N TYR A 87 19.54 2.53 4.54
CA TYR A 87 19.41 3.98 4.39
C TYR A 87 18.92 4.61 5.69
N ALA A 88 19.26 5.89 5.88
CA ALA A 88 18.86 6.63 7.06
C ALA A 88 17.32 6.61 7.22
N SER A 89 16.85 6.23 8.41
CA SER A 89 15.43 5.97 8.68
C SER A 89 14.51 7.15 8.32
N TRP A 90 15.01 8.39 8.41
CA TRP A 90 14.27 9.58 8.03
C TRP A 90 13.85 9.56 6.54
N VAL A 91 14.66 8.98 5.65
CA VAL A 91 14.34 8.86 4.22
C VAL A 91 13.08 8.01 4.06
N VAL A 92 13.03 6.85 4.72
CA VAL A 92 11.88 5.94 4.65
C VAL A 92 10.61 6.60 5.21
N TRP A 93 10.71 7.33 6.33
CA TRP A 93 9.60 8.11 6.87
C TRP A 93 9.09 9.17 5.91
N THR A 94 9.98 9.93 5.26
CA THR A 94 9.58 10.96 4.29
C THR A 94 8.95 10.36 3.04
N LEU A 95 9.47 9.23 2.55
CA LEU A 95 8.87 8.49 1.43
C LEU A 95 7.48 7.96 1.79
N GLY A 96 7.32 7.33 2.96
CA GLY A 96 6.02 6.87 3.46
C GLY A 96 5.00 7.99 3.63
N ALA A 97 5.40 9.09 4.27
CA ALA A 97 4.52 10.24 4.49
C ALA A 97 4.11 10.92 3.17
N SER A 98 5.06 11.10 2.24
CA SER A 98 4.78 11.70 0.92
C SER A 98 3.86 10.82 0.08
N LEU A 99 4.05 9.49 0.11
CA LEU A 99 3.17 8.53 -0.55
C LEU A 99 1.75 8.63 0.01
N LEU A 100 1.60 8.57 1.35
CA LEU A 100 0.29 8.66 1.99
C LEU A 100 -0.40 10.00 1.68
N ALA A 101 0.32 11.12 1.82
CA ALA A 101 -0.21 12.46 1.54
C ALA A 101 -0.64 12.59 0.07
N GLY A 102 0.17 12.12 -0.87
CA GLY A 102 -0.17 12.13 -2.30
C GLY A 102 -1.44 11.34 -2.60
N ARG A 103 -1.64 10.19 -1.94
CA ARG A 103 -2.85 9.35 -2.14
C ARG A 103 -4.10 9.97 -1.51
N VAL A 104 -3.98 10.58 -0.34
CA VAL A 104 -5.10 11.30 0.29
C VAL A 104 -5.48 12.52 -0.55
N LEU A 105 -4.51 13.33 -0.99
CA LEU A 105 -4.77 14.49 -1.85
C LEU A 105 -5.40 14.09 -3.19
N HIS A 106 -4.91 13.02 -3.83
CA HIS A 106 -5.48 12.51 -5.08
C HIS A 106 -6.91 11.99 -4.87
N ALA A 107 -7.17 11.28 -3.77
CA ALA A 107 -8.52 10.83 -3.44
C ALA A 107 -9.46 12.01 -3.18
N VAL A 108 -9.04 13.05 -2.45
CA VAL A 108 -9.88 14.23 -2.17
C VAL A 108 -10.07 15.12 -3.40
N ALA A 109 -9.05 15.27 -4.26
CA ALA A 109 -9.14 16.08 -5.47
C ALA A 109 -9.98 15.43 -6.58
N ILE A 110 -10.12 14.10 -6.54
CA ILE A 110 -10.80 13.29 -7.56
C ILE A 110 -11.99 12.54 -6.93
N THR A 111 -12.52 12.99 -5.79
CA THR A 111 -13.83 12.56 -5.25
C THR A 111 -14.75 13.76 -5.22
#